data_AF-A0A285HCT8-F1
#
_entry.id   AF-A0A285HCT8-F1
#
_cell.length_a   1.000
_cell.length_b   1.000
_cell.length_c   1.000
_cell.angle_alpha   90.00
_cell.angle_beta   90.00
_cell.angle_gamma   90.00
#
_symmetry.space_group_name_H-M   'P 1'
#
loop_
_entity.id
_entity.type
_entity.pdbx_description
1 polymer ?
#
loop_
_entity_poly.entity_id
_entity_poly.type
_entity_poly.pdbx_seq_one_letter_code
_entity_poly.pdbx_strand_id
1 'polypeptide(L)'
;MWARHRLEWVTAVVAAVLGAVYLLLPPMGSDLAAQVARAEFFADHGYTPIDLRWYAGVDQLGYSLVSQPVMALLGVRLTGALSLVGASVLFAVLLRDTKAPRPWLGALAGTVCIAGNLASGRVTYGLGVFFGLAALVLVTRRRAWLAAIPALLAGATSPVAGLFLGLAGVALAVSGRLQPPTSSAGEEQERTTAYGPVARGLLIAVPAAIPLAALSLFFGDGGWMNISRTDTFRAVVASLAVALFVPRRPVRVAALLSAAGVLTSALIHTPVGLNATRLAVMFTLPLLAAYATWPWHPARRPTAPPALAEPAAPWAASARAMPLWAVALLLAVACWWQPPVVTGDIRDMGNPTAERSYFTPLLDRLAQEKLTGRVEIPSTRDYWEAAHMGDVPLARGWLRQADIARNPLFFTDIPGTSGTGVPLTADTYRAWLDELAVQFVAVPDAELTWSGRPEAALIAGGLPYLTQVWSGDHWRLYAVSDARPLVGAPATLVTQTAGAITFDAPVVGDVVLRVRFSRWLTASNGAVVDRDGDWVRVHIPTPGRYTLTS
;
A
#
# COMPACT_ATOMS: atom_id res chain seq x y z
N MET A 1 -16.10 -33.87 14.26
CA MET A 1 -15.30 -32.86 13.54
C MET A 1 -15.93 -31.46 13.54
N TRP A 2 -17.22 -31.30 13.26
CA TRP A 2 -17.86 -29.98 13.08
C TRP A 2 -17.84 -29.09 14.33
N ALA A 3 -18.02 -29.65 15.54
CA ALA A 3 -17.96 -28.89 16.79
C ALA A 3 -16.58 -28.24 17.06
N ARG A 4 -15.50 -28.84 16.55
CA ARG A 4 -14.10 -28.41 16.82
C ARG A 4 -13.68 -27.20 15.99
N HIS A 5 -14.35 -26.95 14.86
CA HIS A 5 -13.99 -25.89 13.90
C HIS A 5 -15.13 -24.88 13.65
N ARG A 6 -16.09 -24.77 14.59
CA ARG A 6 -17.25 -23.89 14.44
C ARG A 6 -16.85 -22.43 14.25
N LEU A 7 -15.81 -21.98 14.96
CA LEU A 7 -15.30 -20.61 14.87
C LEU A 7 -14.82 -20.31 13.45
N GLU A 8 -13.97 -21.17 12.90
CA GLU A 8 -13.40 -21.03 11.56
C GLU A 8 -14.50 -21.04 10.48
N TRP A 9 -15.46 -21.97 10.57
CA TRP A 9 -16.56 -22.07 9.61
C TRP A 9 -17.46 -20.83 9.61
N VAL A 10 -17.90 -20.37 10.79
CA VAL A 10 -18.74 -19.16 10.86
C VAL A 10 -17.97 -17.93 10.39
N THR A 11 -16.69 -17.82 10.75
CA THR A 11 -15.82 -16.74 10.28
C THR A 11 -15.72 -16.76 8.74
N ALA A 12 -15.53 -17.94 8.14
CA ALA A 12 -15.49 -18.09 6.69
C ALA A 12 -16.80 -17.66 6.03
N VAL A 13 -17.96 -18.05 6.58
CA VAL A 13 -19.27 -17.68 6.05
C VAL A 13 -19.49 -16.17 6.13
N VAL A 14 -19.21 -15.53 7.28
CA VAL A 14 -19.34 -14.08 7.42
C VAL A 14 -18.40 -13.34 6.45
N ALA A 15 -17.15 -13.77 6.35
CA ALA A 15 -16.19 -13.19 5.43
C ALA A 15 -16.61 -13.37 3.96
N ALA A 16 -17.17 -14.54 3.60
CA ALA A 16 -17.67 -14.83 2.26
C ALA A 16 -18.89 -13.98 1.91
N VAL A 17 -19.82 -13.77 2.86
CA VAL A 17 -20.96 -12.86 2.67
C VAL A 17 -20.49 -11.42 2.46
N LEU A 18 -19.56 -10.92 3.29
CA LEU A 18 -19.01 -9.58 3.11
C LEU A 18 -18.24 -9.45 1.79
N GLY A 19 -17.49 -10.47 1.38
CA GLY A 19 -16.81 -10.53 0.10
C GLY A 19 -17.79 -10.53 -1.08
N ALA A 20 -18.88 -11.29 -1.00
CA ALA A 20 -19.93 -11.32 -2.01
C ALA A 20 -20.65 -9.97 -2.12
N VAL A 21 -21.00 -9.35 -0.99
CA VAL A 21 -21.56 -7.99 -0.96
C VAL A 21 -20.60 -7.00 -1.60
N TYR A 22 -19.32 -7.03 -1.24
CA TYR A 22 -18.31 -6.17 -1.86
C TYR A 22 -18.24 -6.36 -3.38
N LEU A 23 -18.33 -7.59 -3.89
CA LEU A 23 -18.30 -7.88 -5.34
C LEU A 23 -19.55 -7.40 -6.07
N LEU A 24 -20.70 -7.40 -5.41
CA LEU A 24 -21.98 -6.96 -5.98
C LEU A 24 -22.16 -5.44 -5.97
N LEU A 25 -21.48 -4.73 -5.07
CA LEU A 25 -21.52 -3.27 -5.01
C LEU A 25 -20.72 -2.63 -6.16
N PRO A 26 -20.99 -1.36 -6.53
CA PRO A 26 -20.12 -0.61 -7.43
C PRO A 26 -18.66 -0.56 -6.94
N PRO A 27 -17.68 -0.36 -7.85
CA PRO A 27 -16.30 -0.12 -7.45
C PRO A 27 -16.19 1.02 -6.44
N MET A 28 -15.30 0.85 -5.46
CA MET A 28 -15.06 1.80 -4.38
C MET A 28 -13.63 1.66 -3.86
N GLY A 29 -13.13 2.73 -3.23
CA GLY A 29 -11.90 2.72 -2.45
C GLY A 29 -10.71 3.36 -3.15
N SER A 30 -10.06 4.26 -2.42
CA SER A 30 -8.96 5.10 -2.93
C SER A 30 -7.75 4.33 -3.51
N ASP A 31 -7.51 3.08 -3.10
CA ASP A 31 -6.38 2.28 -3.59
C ASP A 31 -6.78 1.35 -4.75
N LEU A 32 -8.06 1.24 -5.10
CA LEU A 32 -8.55 0.27 -6.09
C LEU A 32 -8.01 0.57 -7.50
N ALA A 33 -8.00 1.84 -7.91
CA ALA A 33 -7.48 2.27 -9.22
C ALA A 33 -6.04 1.80 -9.44
N ALA A 34 -5.16 1.91 -8.43
CA ALA A 34 -3.80 1.40 -8.52
C ALA A 34 -3.72 -0.12 -8.66
N GLN A 35 -4.62 -0.87 -8.02
CA GLN A 35 -4.63 -2.32 -8.18
C GLN A 35 -4.99 -2.71 -9.62
N VAL A 36 -6.00 -2.05 -10.18
CA VAL A 36 -6.46 -2.24 -11.57
C VAL A 36 -5.34 -1.90 -12.53
N ALA A 37 -4.78 -0.69 -12.43
CA ALA A 37 -3.78 -0.23 -13.38
C ALA A 37 -2.51 -1.10 -13.41
N ARG A 38 -2.08 -1.61 -12.24
CA ARG A 38 -0.90 -2.47 -12.13
C ARG A 38 -1.17 -3.92 -12.55
N ALA A 39 -2.39 -4.42 -12.32
CA ALA A 39 -2.79 -5.74 -12.81
C ALA A 39 -2.89 -5.76 -14.34
N GLU A 40 -3.46 -4.71 -14.93
CA GLU A 40 -3.57 -4.56 -16.39
C GLU A 40 -2.21 -4.37 -17.04
N PHE A 41 -1.34 -3.55 -16.46
CA PHE A 41 0.05 -3.44 -16.94
C PHE A 41 0.74 -4.80 -16.99
N PHE A 42 0.62 -5.61 -15.94
CA PHE A 42 1.19 -6.95 -15.91
C PHE A 42 0.54 -7.87 -16.95
N ALA A 43 -0.77 -7.78 -17.16
CA ALA A 43 -1.46 -8.58 -18.17
C ALA A 43 -0.92 -8.29 -19.59
N ASP A 44 -0.61 -7.03 -19.88
CA ASP A 44 -0.19 -6.59 -21.20
C ASP A 44 1.35 -6.67 -21.40
N HIS A 45 2.13 -6.46 -20.34
CA HIS A 45 3.60 -6.29 -20.41
C HIS A 45 4.39 -7.25 -19.50
N GLY A 46 3.71 -8.12 -18.75
CA GLY A 46 4.38 -9.06 -17.83
C GLY A 46 5.23 -8.37 -16.76
N TYR A 47 6.47 -8.82 -16.61
CA TYR A 47 7.41 -8.29 -15.60
C TYR A 47 8.26 -7.11 -16.10
N THR A 48 7.86 -6.42 -17.16
CA THR A 48 8.51 -5.16 -17.57
C THR A 48 8.63 -4.23 -16.36
N PRO A 49 9.86 -3.83 -15.95
CA PRO A 49 10.05 -3.17 -14.67
C PRO A 49 9.59 -1.71 -14.70
N ILE A 50 9.66 -1.02 -15.84
CA ILE A 50 9.32 0.40 -15.97
C ILE A 50 8.00 0.56 -16.71
N ASP A 51 7.03 1.18 -16.03
CA ASP A 51 5.78 1.64 -16.65
C ASP A 51 5.94 3.09 -17.09
N LEU A 52 5.87 3.31 -18.40
CA LEU A 52 6.04 4.61 -19.04
C LEU A 52 4.75 5.44 -19.09
N ARG A 53 3.62 4.90 -18.60
CA ARG A 53 2.34 5.62 -18.57
C ARG A 53 2.31 6.75 -17.56
N TRP A 54 3.09 6.67 -16.46
CA TRP A 54 3.04 7.67 -15.39
C TRP A 54 4.42 8.23 -15.06
N TYR A 55 4.45 9.48 -14.60
CA TYR A 55 5.64 10.11 -13.98
C TYR A 55 6.92 10.05 -14.83
N ALA A 56 6.75 10.03 -16.15
CA ALA A 56 7.83 9.82 -17.12
C ALA A 56 8.60 8.50 -16.96
N GLY A 57 8.01 7.48 -16.31
CA GLY A 57 8.65 6.20 -16.00
C GLY A 57 8.62 5.93 -14.49
N VAL A 58 7.99 4.83 -14.07
CA VAL A 58 7.87 4.44 -12.66
C VAL A 58 8.10 2.94 -12.49
N ASP A 59 8.81 2.53 -11.43
CA ASP A 59 9.06 1.11 -11.14
C ASP A 59 7.76 0.39 -10.74
N GLN A 60 7.46 -0.69 -11.45
CA GLN A 60 6.29 -1.53 -11.16
C GLN A 60 6.57 -2.54 -10.05
N LEU A 61 7.76 -3.14 -10.08
CA LEU A 61 8.13 -4.23 -9.20
C LEU A 61 8.37 -3.75 -7.77
N GLY A 62 8.72 -2.48 -7.58
CA GLY A 62 8.82 -1.84 -6.26
C GLY A 62 7.52 -1.87 -5.45
N TYR A 63 6.38 -1.97 -6.15
CA TYR A 63 5.07 -2.06 -5.50
C TYR A 63 4.75 -3.49 -5.05
N SER A 64 5.01 -4.49 -5.90
CA SER A 64 4.76 -5.90 -5.63
C SER A 64 5.41 -6.80 -6.69
N LEU A 65 5.88 -7.98 -6.27
CA LEU A 65 6.33 -9.05 -7.17
C LEU A 65 5.23 -10.08 -7.47
N VAL A 66 4.21 -10.18 -6.60
CA VAL A 66 3.24 -11.30 -6.62
C VAL A 66 1.81 -10.83 -6.80
N SER A 67 1.43 -9.65 -6.30
CA SER A 67 0.02 -9.23 -6.35
C SER A 67 -0.46 -9.02 -7.77
N GLN A 68 0.37 -8.40 -8.63
CA GLN A 68 0.01 -8.09 -10.01
C GLN A 68 -0.34 -9.33 -10.83
N PRO A 69 0.51 -10.39 -10.92
CA PRO A 69 0.14 -11.62 -11.63
C PRO A 69 -1.11 -12.30 -11.08
N VAL A 70 -1.28 -12.32 -9.76
CA VAL A 70 -2.48 -12.91 -9.14
C VAL A 70 -3.74 -12.13 -9.51
N MET A 71 -3.68 -10.80 -9.48
CA MET A 71 -4.79 -9.93 -9.85
C MET A 71 -5.08 -9.94 -11.35
N ALA A 72 -4.07 -10.08 -12.21
CA ALA A 72 -4.24 -10.26 -13.64
C ALA A 72 -4.96 -11.59 -13.96
N LEU A 73 -4.62 -12.66 -13.23
CA LEU A 73 -5.22 -13.99 -13.42
C LEU A 73 -6.65 -14.09 -12.88
N LEU A 74 -6.88 -13.63 -11.65
CA LEU A 74 -8.15 -13.84 -10.95
C LEU A 74 -9.11 -12.64 -11.04
N GLY A 75 -8.61 -11.48 -11.46
CA GLY A 75 -9.26 -10.19 -11.27
C GLY A 75 -8.95 -9.58 -9.89
N VAL A 76 -8.80 -8.26 -9.88
CA VAL A 76 -8.45 -7.47 -8.69
C VAL A 76 -9.44 -7.68 -7.55
N ARG A 77 -10.74 -7.49 -7.82
CA ARG A 77 -11.79 -7.52 -6.79
C ARG A 77 -11.97 -8.92 -6.19
N LEU A 78 -11.91 -9.96 -7.03
CA LEU A 78 -12.00 -11.35 -6.58
C LEU A 78 -10.78 -11.74 -5.73
N THR A 79 -9.57 -11.32 -6.12
CA THR A 79 -8.35 -11.50 -5.31
C THR A 79 -8.53 -10.89 -3.91
N GLY A 80 -9.09 -9.69 -3.84
CA GLY A 80 -9.40 -9.02 -2.57
C GLY A 80 -10.40 -9.80 -1.71
N ALA A 81 -11.51 -10.28 -2.31
CA ALA A 81 -12.52 -11.07 -1.61
C ALA A 81 -11.97 -12.41 -1.08
N LEU A 82 -11.17 -13.13 -1.88
CA LEU A 82 -10.52 -14.37 -1.47
C LEU A 82 -9.50 -14.14 -0.35
N SER A 83 -8.74 -13.05 -0.43
CA SER A 83 -7.80 -12.63 0.62
C SER A 83 -8.51 -12.33 1.93
N LEU A 84 -9.67 -11.67 1.88
CA LEU A 84 -10.54 -11.42 3.04
C LEU A 84 -10.95 -12.73 3.72
N VAL A 85 -11.47 -13.70 2.95
CA VAL A 85 -11.91 -15.00 3.49
C VAL A 85 -10.74 -15.74 4.12
N GLY A 86 -9.63 -15.89 3.37
CA GLY A 86 -8.45 -16.60 3.84
C GLY A 86 -7.84 -15.97 5.10
N ALA A 87 -7.64 -14.64 5.09
CA ALA A 87 -7.08 -13.91 6.22
C ALA A 87 -7.98 -14.02 7.46
N SER A 88 -9.30 -13.89 7.30
CA SER A 88 -10.25 -13.99 8.43
C SER A 88 -10.23 -15.37 9.08
N VAL A 89 -10.22 -16.45 8.27
CA VAL A 89 -10.12 -17.82 8.77
C VAL A 89 -8.79 -18.07 9.46
N LEU A 90 -7.68 -17.67 8.87
CA LEU A 90 -6.35 -17.84 9.48
C LEU A 90 -6.22 -17.04 10.78
N PHE A 91 -6.81 -15.84 10.84
CA PHE A 91 -6.85 -15.06 12.08
C PHE A 91 -7.67 -15.78 13.16
N ALA A 92 -8.83 -16.34 12.83
CA ALA A 92 -9.62 -17.15 13.75
C ALA A 92 -8.85 -18.39 14.26
N VAL A 93 -8.13 -19.08 13.36
CA VAL A 93 -7.24 -20.21 13.72
C VAL A 93 -6.16 -19.73 14.69
N LEU A 94 -5.52 -18.59 14.41
CA LEU A 94 -4.48 -18.03 15.27
C LEU A 94 -5.03 -17.69 16.66
N LEU A 95 -6.21 -17.07 16.75
CA LEU A 95 -6.88 -16.78 18.04
C LEU A 95 -7.20 -18.07 18.82
N ARG A 96 -7.64 -19.13 18.14
CA ARG A 96 -7.88 -20.44 18.76
C ARG A 96 -6.59 -21.08 19.25
N ASP A 97 -5.57 -21.17 18.40
CA ASP A 97 -4.27 -21.81 18.71
C ASP A 97 -3.56 -21.08 19.85
N THR A 98 -3.71 -19.77 19.91
CA THR A 98 -3.18 -18.95 20.98
C THR A 98 -4.13 -18.86 22.18
N LYS A 99 -5.24 -19.59 22.25
CA LYS A 99 -6.17 -19.61 23.39
C LYS A 99 -6.66 -18.21 23.79
N ALA A 100 -7.16 -17.44 22.83
CA ALA A 100 -7.79 -16.16 23.12
C ALA A 100 -8.94 -16.31 24.12
N PRO A 101 -9.08 -15.40 25.12
CA PRO A 101 -10.22 -15.42 26.04
C PRO A 101 -11.58 -15.27 25.33
N ARG A 102 -11.64 -14.44 24.28
CA ARG A 102 -12.87 -14.15 23.52
C ARG A 102 -12.63 -14.34 22.02
N PRO A 103 -12.37 -15.58 21.55
CA PRO A 103 -11.93 -15.82 20.19
C PRO A 103 -13.00 -15.43 19.15
N TRP A 104 -14.28 -15.62 19.49
CA TRP A 104 -15.42 -15.24 18.65
C TRP A 104 -15.49 -13.73 18.40
N LEU A 105 -15.44 -12.93 19.47
CA LEU A 105 -15.49 -11.47 19.35
C LEU A 105 -14.29 -10.94 18.56
N GLY A 106 -13.10 -11.50 18.83
CA GLY A 106 -11.89 -11.17 18.07
C GLY A 106 -11.98 -11.52 16.59
N ALA A 107 -12.45 -12.73 16.25
CA ALA A 107 -12.54 -13.19 14.87
C ALA A 107 -13.55 -12.38 14.05
N LEU A 108 -14.73 -12.10 14.62
CA LEU A 108 -15.76 -11.30 13.94
C LEU A 108 -15.33 -9.84 13.78
N ALA A 109 -14.77 -9.22 14.83
CA ALA A 109 -14.20 -7.88 14.71
C ALA A 109 -13.06 -7.83 13.68
N GLY A 110 -12.21 -8.86 13.64
CA GLY A 110 -11.11 -8.96 12.68
C GLY A 110 -11.61 -9.08 11.25
N THR A 111 -12.65 -9.89 11.03
CA THR A 111 -13.29 -10.03 9.72
C THR A 111 -13.83 -8.69 9.22
N VAL A 112 -14.49 -7.91 10.09
CA VAL A 112 -14.99 -6.57 9.75
C VAL A 112 -13.85 -5.61 9.43
N CYS A 113 -12.76 -5.60 10.21
CA CYS A 113 -11.60 -4.75 9.95
C CYS A 113 -10.90 -5.11 8.62
N ILE A 114 -10.75 -6.41 8.31
CA ILE A 114 -10.18 -6.86 7.04
C ILE A 114 -11.11 -6.50 5.88
N ALA A 115 -12.44 -6.58 6.07
CA ALA A 115 -13.41 -6.12 5.08
C ALA A 115 -13.33 -4.60 4.86
N GLY A 116 -13.09 -3.81 5.92
CA GLY A 116 -12.80 -2.37 5.79
C GLY A 116 -11.55 -2.08 4.95
N ASN A 117 -10.50 -2.89 5.09
CA ASN A 117 -9.33 -2.80 4.20
C ASN A 117 -9.69 -3.10 2.74
N LEU A 118 -10.53 -4.11 2.50
CA LEU A 118 -11.02 -4.45 1.16
C LEU A 118 -11.86 -3.30 0.55
N ALA A 119 -12.73 -2.67 1.36
CA ALA A 119 -13.52 -1.51 0.95
C ALA A 119 -12.65 -0.31 0.54
N SER A 120 -11.48 -0.12 1.15
CA SER A 120 -10.50 0.89 0.70
C SER A 120 -9.72 0.50 -0.57
N GLY A 121 -10.02 -0.63 -1.21
CA GLY A 121 -9.33 -1.07 -2.43
C GLY A 121 -7.91 -1.61 -2.21
N ARG A 122 -7.50 -1.85 -0.96
CA ARG A 122 -6.13 -2.24 -0.59
C ARG A 122 -5.86 -3.74 -0.78
N VAL A 123 -6.06 -4.23 -2.00
CA VAL A 123 -5.99 -5.66 -2.36
C VAL A 123 -4.59 -6.23 -2.13
N THR A 124 -3.55 -5.56 -2.64
CA THR A 124 -2.14 -5.96 -2.45
C THR A 124 -1.79 -6.15 -0.97
N TYR A 125 -2.18 -5.21 -0.10
CA TYR A 125 -1.95 -5.34 1.34
C TYR A 125 -2.77 -6.48 1.96
N GLY A 126 -4.04 -6.63 1.56
CA GLY A 126 -4.91 -7.71 2.03
C GLY A 126 -4.37 -9.11 1.70
N LEU A 127 -3.86 -9.32 0.49
CA LEU A 127 -3.21 -10.57 0.09
C LEU A 127 -1.92 -10.82 0.87
N GLY A 128 -1.11 -9.77 1.11
CA GLY A 128 0.09 -9.87 1.96
C GLY A 128 -0.26 -10.25 3.40
N VAL A 129 -1.38 -9.75 3.93
CA VAL A 129 -1.89 -10.07 5.27
C VAL A 129 -2.38 -11.51 5.36
N PHE A 130 -3.03 -12.03 4.32
CA PHE A 130 -3.36 -13.46 4.23
C PHE A 130 -2.11 -14.33 4.41
N PHE A 131 -1.04 -14.05 3.67
CA PHE A 131 0.22 -14.78 3.81
C PHE A 131 0.88 -14.53 5.17
N GLY A 132 0.85 -13.30 5.70
CA GLY A 132 1.40 -13.00 7.02
C GLY A 132 0.69 -13.75 8.15
N LEU A 133 -0.64 -13.86 8.09
CA LEU A 133 -1.41 -14.66 9.04
C LEU A 133 -1.15 -16.16 8.87
N ALA A 134 -0.95 -16.65 7.64
CA ALA A 134 -0.54 -18.03 7.39
C ALA A 134 0.81 -18.34 8.05
N ALA A 135 1.78 -17.43 7.92
CA ALA A 135 3.08 -17.54 8.59
C ALA A 135 2.95 -17.57 10.12
N LEU A 136 2.14 -16.67 10.69
CA LEU A 136 1.88 -16.63 12.13
C LEU A 136 1.15 -17.88 12.63
N VAL A 137 0.24 -18.48 11.85
CA VAL A 137 -0.36 -19.77 12.20
C VAL A 137 0.69 -20.87 12.16
N LEU A 138 1.47 -20.99 11.09
CA LEU A 138 2.45 -22.06 10.92
C LEU A 138 3.57 -22.01 11.97
N VAL A 139 3.98 -20.81 12.40
CA VAL A 139 5.03 -20.67 13.42
C VAL A 139 4.59 -21.20 14.79
N THR A 140 3.28 -21.34 15.03
CA THR A 140 2.74 -21.97 16.25
C THR A 140 2.73 -23.50 16.19
N ARG A 141 3.04 -24.11 15.04
CA ARG A 141 2.97 -25.56 14.81
C ARG A 141 4.33 -26.23 14.94
N ARG A 142 4.33 -27.57 14.99
CA ARG A 142 5.57 -28.39 15.10
C ARG A 142 6.57 -28.10 13.97
N ARG A 143 6.06 -27.99 12.73
CA ARG A 143 6.86 -27.70 11.52
C ARG A 143 6.95 -26.19 11.28
N ALA A 144 7.39 -25.44 12.30
CA ALA A 144 7.44 -23.98 12.27
C ALA A 144 8.30 -23.41 11.12
N TRP A 145 9.28 -24.17 10.63
CA TRP A 145 10.11 -23.76 9.49
C TRP A 145 9.30 -23.52 8.20
N LEU A 146 8.13 -24.18 8.05
CA LEU A 146 7.22 -23.94 6.93
C LEU A 146 6.64 -22.51 6.92
N ALA A 147 6.72 -21.77 8.04
CA ALA A 147 6.29 -20.37 8.11
C ALA A 147 7.16 -19.43 7.25
N ALA A 148 8.37 -19.84 6.89
CA ALA A 148 9.28 -19.03 6.08
C ALA A 148 8.72 -18.73 4.67
N ILE A 149 8.03 -19.70 4.06
CA ILE A 149 7.46 -19.56 2.72
C ILE A 149 6.38 -18.47 2.68
N PRO A 150 5.28 -18.56 3.47
CA PRO A 150 4.29 -17.49 3.48
C PRO A 150 4.85 -16.17 4.05
N ALA A 151 5.89 -16.18 4.89
CA ALA A 151 6.54 -14.95 5.30
C ALA A 151 7.25 -14.23 4.13
N LEU A 152 7.95 -14.99 3.29
CA LEU A 152 8.53 -14.47 2.05
C LEU A 152 7.44 -13.99 1.09
N LEU A 153 6.37 -14.76 0.91
CA LEU A 153 5.24 -14.35 0.06
C LEU A 153 4.54 -13.09 0.58
N ALA A 154 4.43 -12.90 1.89
CA ALA A 154 3.85 -11.68 2.47
C ALA A 154 4.64 -10.43 2.04
N GLY A 155 5.97 -10.48 2.12
CA GLY A 155 6.85 -9.39 1.67
C GLY A 155 6.86 -9.21 0.15
N ALA A 156 6.85 -10.31 -0.62
CA ALA A 156 6.82 -10.27 -2.09
C ALA A 156 5.47 -9.78 -2.65
N THR A 157 4.39 -10.00 -1.89
CA THR A 157 3.05 -9.49 -2.20
C THR A 157 2.95 -8.01 -1.82
N SER A 158 3.30 -7.64 -0.60
CA SER A 158 3.23 -6.26 -0.12
C SER A 158 4.41 -5.94 0.80
N PRO A 159 5.28 -4.98 0.42
CA PRO A 159 6.38 -4.53 1.27
C PRO A 159 5.92 -4.12 2.68
N VAL A 160 4.75 -3.48 2.79
CA VAL A 160 4.16 -3.06 4.07
C VAL A 160 3.69 -4.25 4.91
N ALA A 161 3.07 -5.26 4.30
CA ALA A 161 2.70 -6.48 5.01
C ALA A 161 3.95 -7.26 5.50
N GLY A 162 4.98 -7.33 4.65
CA GLY A 162 6.29 -7.89 5.00
C GLY A 162 6.95 -7.16 6.17
N LEU A 163 6.97 -5.82 6.15
CA LEU A 163 7.47 -4.99 7.26
C LEU A 163 6.74 -5.32 8.57
N PHE A 164 5.40 -5.37 8.56
CA PHE A 164 4.62 -5.67 9.75
C PHE A 164 4.80 -7.09 10.26
N LEU A 165 4.90 -8.08 9.37
CA LEU A 165 5.23 -9.44 9.74
C LEU A 165 6.64 -9.53 10.33
N GLY A 166 7.59 -8.77 9.78
CA GLY A 166 8.92 -8.57 10.32
C GLY A 166 8.90 -8.05 11.76
N LEU A 167 8.14 -6.98 12.02
CA LEU A 167 7.94 -6.44 13.37
C LEU A 167 7.32 -7.47 14.32
N ALA A 168 6.34 -8.26 13.86
CA ALA A 168 5.75 -9.34 14.65
C ALA A 168 6.78 -10.44 14.98
N GLY A 169 7.64 -10.81 14.02
CA GLY A 169 8.75 -11.75 14.24
C GLY A 169 9.80 -11.24 15.22
N VAL A 170 10.18 -9.96 15.12
CA VAL A 170 11.07 -9.29 16.09
C VAL A 170 10.43 -9.29 17.48
N ALA A 171 9.15 -8.95 17.58
CA ALA A 171 8.44 -8.94 18.85
C ALA A 171 8.37 -10.33 19.51
N LEU A 172 8.18 -11.38 18.71
CA LEU A 172 8.25 -12.78 19.17
C LEU A 172 9.66 -13.13 19.67
N ALA A 173 10.70 -12.77 18.92
CA ALA A 173 12.08 -13.05 19.30
C ALA A 173 12.49 -12.34 20.59
N VAL A 174 12.18 -11.05 20.72
CA VAL A 174 12.45 -10.25 21.93
C VAL A 174 11.67 -10.80 23.12
N SER A 175 10.39 -11.13 22.95
CA SER A 175 9.58 -11.69 24.02
C SER A 175 10.10 -13.04 24.51
N GLY A 176 10.65 -13.86 23.62
CA GLY A 176 11.27 -15.14 23.93
C GLY A 176 12.56 -15.01 24.74
N ARG A 177 13.41 -13.99 24.44
CA ARG A 177 14.63 -13.71 25.22
C ARG A 177 14.34 -13.23 26.64
N LEU A 178 13.25 -12.48 26.81
CA LEU A 178 12.83 -11.92 28.10
C LEU A 178 12.06 -12.94 28.98
N GLN A 179 11.93 -14.18 28.51
CA GLN A 179 11.26 -15.25 29.24
C GLN A 179 12.33 -16.00 30.05
N PRO A 180 12.25 -16.02 31.40
CA PRO A 180 13.18 -16.84 32.19
C PRO A 180 12.97 -18.32 31.83
N PRO A 181 14.01 -19.17 31.86
CA PRO A 181 13.85 -20.60 31.66
C PRO A 181 12.86 -21.14 32.70
N THR A 182 11.70 -21.61 32.24
CA THR A 182 10.64 -22.13 33.11
C THR A 182 10.88 -23.59 33.44
N SER A 183 10.69 -23.95 34.72
CA SER A 183 10.55 -25.32 35.24
C SER A 183 9.48 -26.13 34.50
N SER A 184 9.68 -27.47 34.49
CA SER A 184 8.81 -28.63 34.19
C SER A 184 7.56 -28.48 33.28
N ALA A 185 6.72 -27.46 33.43
CA ALA A 185 5.56 -27.19 32.56
C ALA A 185 5.95 -26.53 31.22
N GLY A 186 7.07 -25.78 31.18
CA GLY A 186 7.64 -25.25 29.93
C GLY A 186 8.25 -26.33 29.05
N GLU A 187 8.79 -27.39 29.68
CA GLU A 187 9.45 -28.51 29.00
C GLU A 187 8.49 -29.30 28.11
N GLU A 188 7.20 -29.39 28.44
CA GLU A 188 6.23 -30.15 27.63
C GLU A 188 5.80 -29.38 26.36
N GLN A 189 5.70 -28.05 26.44
CA GLN A 189 5.45 -27.18 25.29
C GLN A 189 6.73 -26.99 24.44
N GLU A 190 7.93 -26.99 25.03
CA GLU A 190 9.21 -27.01 24.31
C GLU A 190 9.46 -28.36 23.63
N ARG A 191 9.20 -29.49 24.29
CA ARG A 191 9.33 -30.86 23.72
C ARG A 191 8.47 -31.08 22.48
N THR A 192 7.35 -30.36 22.34
CA THR A 192 6.49 -30.50 21.17
C THR A 192 6.99 -29.74 19.94
N THR A 193 8.04 -28.93 20.05
CA THR A 193 8.47 -28.02 18.99
C THR A 193 9.98 -27.97 18.84
N ALA A 194 10.49 -28.20 17.63
CA ALA A 194 11.93 -28.29 17.35
C ALA A 194 12.71 -26.97 17.51
N TYR A 195 12.02 -25.82 17.61
CA TYR A 195 12.63 -24.49 17.63
C TYR A 195 12.21 -23.67 18.85
N GLY A 196 13.20 -23.06 19.52
CA GLY A 196 12.99 -22.07 20.57
C GLY A 196 12.31 -20.78 20.08
N PRO A 197 11.83 -19.92 21.00
CA PRO A 197 11.00 -18.77 20.66
C PRO A 197 11.75 -17.70 19.83
N VAL A 198 13.06 -17.52 20.05
CA VAL A 198 13.91 -16.64 19.24
C VAL A 198 14.00 -17.13 17.80
N ALA A 199 14.29 -18.42 17.62
CA ALA A 199 14.38 -19.03 16.29
C ALA A 199 13.06 -18.91 15.53
N ARG A 200 11.92 -19.06 16.19
CA ARG A 200 10.59 -18.84 15.58
C ARG A 200 10.35 -17.41 15.12
N GLY A 201 10.73 -16.43 15.93
CA GLY A 201 10.65 -15.03 15.53
C GLY A 201 11.49 -14.75 14.27
N LEU A 202 12.71 -15.30 14.22
CA LEU A 202 13.61 -15.17 13.07
C LEU A 202 13.10 -15.92 11.82
N LEU A 203 12.45 -17.07 11.98
CA LEU A 203 11.86 -17.87 10.88
C LEU A 203 10.80 -17.10 10.08
N ILE A 204 10.19 -16.07 10.65
CA ILE A 204 9.26 -15.19 9.93
C ILE A 204 9.87 -13.81 9.65
N ALA A 205 10.67 -13.25 10.56
CA ALA A 205 11.23 -11.92 10.40
C ALA A 205 12.23 -11.83 9.24
N VAL A 206 13.13 -12.82 9.13
CA VAL A 206 14.15 -12.81 8.08
C VAL A 206 13.52 -13.01 6.70
N PRO A 207 12.67 -14.04 6.46
CA PRO A 207 12.07 -14.21 5.14
C PRO A 207 11.15 -13.05 4.72
N ALA A 208 10.43 -12.42 5.66
CA ALA A 208 9.61 -11.25 5.37
C ALA A 208 10.43 -10.01 4.95
N ALA A 209 11.67 -9.89 5.45
CA ALA A 209 12.56 -8.79 5.13
C ALA A 209 13.29 -8.97 3.78
N ILE A 210 13.45 -10.20 3.28
CA ILE A 210 14.19 -10.48 2.04
C ILE A 210 13.58 -9.76 0.82
N PRO A 211 12.28 -9.90 0.50
CA PRO A 211 11.68 -9.17 -0.61
C PRO A 211 11.72 -7.65 -0.40
N LEU A 212 11.50 -7.18 0.83
CA LEU A 212 11.56 -5.75 1.13
C LEU A 212 12.95 -5.17 0.82
N ALA A 213 14.01 -5.86 1.23
CA ALA A 213 15.39 -5.45 0.95
C ALA A 213 15.71 -5.51 -0.55
N ALA A 214 15.30 -6.59 -1.23
CA ALA A 214 15.51 -6.73 -2.68
C ALA A 214 14.79 -5.62 -3.46
N LEU A 215 13.53 -5.34 -3.14
CA LEU A 215 12.75 -4.29 -3.78
C LEU A 215 13.33 -2.90 -3.50
N SER A 216 13.76 -2.63 -2.26
CA SER A 216 14.41 -1.36 -1.94
C SER A 216 15.75 -1.17 -2.66
N LEU A 217 16.51 -2.25 -2.89
CA LEU A 217 17.81 -2.19 -3.55
C LEU A 217 17.65 -2.06 -5.08
N PHE A 218 16.66 -2.74 -5.65
CA PHE A 218 16.55 -2.89 -7.10
C PHE A 218 15.42 -2.07 -7.75
N PHE A 219 14.33 -1.77 -7.05
CA PHE A 219 13.12 -1.20 -7.68
C PHE A 219 12.53 -0.06 -6.85
N GLY A 220 13.39 0.74 -6.21
CA GLY A 220 12.97 1.87 -5.40
C GLY A 220 12.85 3.15 -6.23
N ASP A 221 11.62 3.60 -6.49
CA ASP A 221 11.33 4.91 -7.12
C ASP A 221 11.73 6.13 -6.26
N GLY A 222 12.11 5.90 -5.00
CA GLY A 222 12.37 6.94 -4.01
C GLY A 222 11.10 7.62 -3.50
N GLY A 223 11.25 8.85 -3.03
CA GLY A 223 10.16 9.67 -2.49
C GLY A 223 9.67 9.27 -1.11
N TRP A 224 8.61 9.93 -0.65
CA TRP A 224 8.08 9.76 0.70
C TRP A 224 6.56 9.82 0.73
N MET A 225 5.98 9.09 1.67
CA MET A 225 4.53 9.07 1.88
C MET A 225 4.19 10.04 3.00
N ASN A 226 3.23 10.93 2.77
CA ASN A 226 2.78 11.85 3.81
C ASN A 226 2.09 11.12 4.96
N ILE A 227 2.17 11.66 6.17
CA ILE A 227 1.40 11.23 7.33
C ILE A 227 0.98 12.45 8.14
N SER A 228 -0.31 12.57 8.45
CA SER A 228 -0.80 13.71 9.21
C SER A 228 -0.49 13.55 10.70
N ARG A 229 -0.42 14.67 11.42
CA ARG A 229 -0.29 14.67 12.89
C ARG A 229 -1.47 13.94 13.55
N THR A 230 -2.68 14.09 13.00
CA THR A 230 -3.89 13.43 13.47
C THR A 230 -3.81 11.91 13.31
N ASP A 231 -3.39 11.41 12.14
CA ASP A 231 -3.27 9.97 11.90
C ASP A 231 -2.14 9.35 12.73
N THR A 232 -1.03 10.08 12.88
CA THR A 232 0.09 9.71 13.77
C THR A 232 -0.43 9.54 15.19
N PHE A 233 -1.09 10.57 15.73
CA PHE A 233 -1.64 10.55 17.09
C PHE A 233 -2.65 9.41 17.28
N ARG A 234 -3.59 9.24 16.33
CA ARG A 234 -4.61 8.19 16.42
C ARG A 234 -3.99 6.80 16.44
N ALA A 235 -3.07 6.52 15.52
CA ALA A 235 -2.43 5.20 15.40
C ALA A 235 -1.50 4.88 16.58
N VAL A 236 -0.77 5.88 17.10
CA VAL A 236 0.06 5.73 18.31
C VAL A 236 -0.81 5.39 19.51
N VAL A 237 -1.87 6.17 19.77
CA VAL A 237 -2.80 5.91 20.89
C VAL A 237 -3.46 4.53 20.76
N ALA A 238 -3.91 4.16 19.55
CA ALA A 238 -4.49 2.84 19.29
C ALA A 238 -3.51 1.70 19.56
N SER A 239 -2.23 1.87 19.21
CA SER A 239 -1.16 0.90 19.48
C SER A 239 -0.84 0.82 20.98
N LEU A 240 -0.77 1.96 21.68
CA LEU A 240 -0.54 2.01 23.13
C LEU A 240 -1.71 1.39 23.91
N ALA A 241 -2.95 1.56 23.46
CA ALA A 241 -4.11 0.90 24.04
C ALA A 241 -3.98 -0.63 23.93
N VAL A 242 -3.54 -1.16 22.79
CA VAL A 242 -3.23 -2.60 22.64
C VAL A 242 -2.12 -3.01 23.60
N ALA A 243 -1.02 -2.24 23.69
CA ALA A 243 0.08 -2.55 24.59
C ALA A 243 -0.30 -2.54 26.08
N LEU A 244 -1.30 -1.73 26.45
CA LEU A 244 -1.81 -1.59 27.81
C LEU A 244 -2.80 -2.71 28.19
N PHE A 245 -3.77 -2.99 27.32
CA PHE A 245 -4.90 -3.87 27.64
C PHE A 245 -4.73 -5.33 27.22
N VAL A 246 -3.79 -5.65 26.32
CA VAL A 246 -3.53 -7.03 25.88
C VAL A 246 -2.39 -7.64 26.71
N PRO A 247 -2.60 -8.73 27.45
CA PRO A 247 -1.59 -9.29 28.37
C PRO A 247 -0.48 -10.08 27.64
N ARG A 248 -0.65 -10.37 26.34
CA ARG A 248 0.29 -11.18 25.56
C ARG A 248 1.56 -10.41 25.25
N ARG A 249 2.70 -10.80 25.86
CA ARG A 249 3.99 -10.11 25.69
C ARG A 249 4.37 -9.85 24.23
N PRO A 250 4.31 -10.83 23.30
CA PRO A 250 4.64 -10.57 21.90
C PRO A 250 3.75 -9.52 21.25
N VAL A 251 2.46 -9.51 21.58
CA VAL A 251 1.51 -8.52 21.05
C VAL A 251 1.79 -7.13 21.65
N ARG A 252 2.13 -7.04 22.94
CA ARG A 252 2.51 -5.77 23.58
C ARG A 252 3.77 -5.19 22.96
N VAL A 253 4.81 -6.01 22.80
CA VAL A 253 6.06 -5.59 22.16
C VAL A 253 5.81 -5.17 20.72
N ALA A 254 5.03 -5.94 19.95
CA ALA A 254 4.66 -5.58 18.58
C ALA A 254 3.88 -4.25 18.52
N ALA A 255 2.97 -4.01 19.48
CA ALA A 255 2.22 -2.77 19.56
C ALA A 255 3.11 -1.56 19.92
N LEU A 256 4.08 -1.74 20.82
CA LEU A 256 5.08 -0.69 21.11
C LEU A 256 5.99 -0.42 19.91
N LEU A 257 6.43 -1.47 19.20
CA LEU A 257 7.19 -1.33 17.96
C LEU A 257 6.37 -0.65 16.86
N SER A 258 5.06 -0.95 16.77
CA SER A 258 4.14 -0.28 15.86
C SER A 258 4.01 1.21 16.19
N ALA A 259 3.84 1.57 17.47
CA ALA A 259 3.79 2.95 17.92
C ALA A 259 5.09 3.70 17.58
N ALA A 260 6.24 3.08 17.85
CA ALA A 260 7.55 3.63 17.50
C ALA A 260 7.70 3.80 15.98
N GLY A 261 7.33 2.79 15.18
CA GLY A 261 7.40 2.85 13.72
C GLY A 261 6.52 3.95 13.12
N VAL A 262 5.33 4.18 13.68
CA VAL A 262 4.45 5.31 13.28
C VAL A 262 5.10 6.65 13.62
N LEU A 263 5.64 6.81 14.83
CA LEU A 263 6.35 8.04 15.23
C LEU A 263 7.57 8.30 14.34
N THR A 264 8.39 7.28 14.09
CA THR A 264 9.54 7.37 13.18
C THR A 264 9.09 7.78 11.78
N SER A 265 7.99 7.22 11.26
CA SER A 265 7.45 7.56 9.94
C SER A 265 6.88 8.99 9.87
N ALA A 266 6.51 9.58 11.01
CA ALA A 266 6.04 10.97 11.09
C ALA A 266 7.18 11.98 11.26
N LEU A 267 8.32 11.54 11.80
CA LEU A 267 9.49 12.38 12.04
C LEU A 267 10.49 12.34 10.88
N ILE A 268 10.52 11.24 10.12
CA ILE A 268 11.47 11.03 9.04
C ILE A 268 10.71 10.73 7.75
N HIS A 269 11.02 11.46 6.69
CA HIS A 269 10.49 11.19 5.36
C HIS A 269 10.97 9.83 4.87
N THR A 270 10.03 8.89 4.76
CA THR A 270 10.25 7.54 4.25
C THR A 270 9.14 7.16 3.27
N PRO A 271 9.37 6.18 2.39
CA PRO A 271 8.31 5.64 1.53
C PRO A 271 7.13 5.02 2.31
N VAL A 272 7.31 4.69 3.59
CA VAL A 272 6.29 4.07 4.44
C VAL A 272 5.22 5.08 4.83
N GLY A 273 5.59 6.18 5.50
CA GLY A 273 4.67 7.27 5.90
C GLY A 273 3.35 6.80 6.50
N LEU A 274 2.21 7.28 5.99
CA LEU A 274 0.87 6.90 6.45
C LEU A 274 0.62 5.39 6.43
N ASN A 275 1.32 4.63 5.57
CA ASN A 275 1.17 3.17 5.54
C ASN A 275 1.57 2.52 6.86
N ALA A 276 2.43 3.13 7.68
CA ALA A 276 2.78 2.64 9.02
C ALA A 276 1.57 2.50 9.95
N THR A 277 0.52 3.30 9.74
CA THR A 277 -0.71 3.26 10.56
C THR A 277 -1.57 2.03 10.29
N ARG A 278 -1.40 1.36 9.13
CA ARG A 278 -2.28 0.26 8.66
C ARG A 278 -2.34 -0.91 9.67
N LEU A 279 -1.23 -1.21 10.35
CA LEU A 279 -1.20 -2.28 11.36
C LEU A 279 -2.15 -1.97 12.54
N ALA A 280 -2.10 -0.75 13.06
CA ALA A 280 -2.95 -0.31 14.16
C ALA A 280 -4.42 -0.25 13.73
N VAL A 281 -4.70 0.35 12.57
CA VAL A 281 -6.07 0.49 12.05
C VAL A 281 -6.74 -0.88 11.88
N MET A 282 -6.01 -1.87 11.37
CA MET A 282 -6.59 -3.18 11.08
C MET A 282 -6.68 -4.11 12.29
N PHE A 283 -5.75 -4.02 13.24
CA PHE A 283 -5.66 -5.02 14.33
C PHE A 283 -5.99 -4.51 15.74
N THR A 284 -6.14 -3.19 15.98
CA THR A 284 -6.48 -2.70 17.32
C THR A 284 -7.81 -3.26 17.83
N LEU A 285 -8.89 -3.13 17.06
CA LEU A 285 -10.20 -3.64 17.45
C LEU A 285 -10.22 -5.15 17.71
N PRO A 286 -9.76 -6.02 16.77
CA PRO A 286 -9.81 -7.46 17.00
C PRO A 286 -8.92 -7.94 18.16
N LEU A 287 -7.75 -7.31 18.37
CA LEU A 287 -6.87 -7.68 19.48
C LEU A 287 -7.47 -7.29 20.83
N LEU A 288 -8.05 -6.09 20.94
CA LEU A 288 -8.76 -5.67 22.17
C LEU A 288 -9.98 -6.55 22.41
N ALA A 289 -10.77 -6.84 21.38
CA ALA A 289 -11.92 -7.75 21.44
C ALA A 289 -11.53 -9.14 21.98
N ALA A 290 -10.47 -9.71 21.44
CA ALA A 290 -10.01 -11.06 21.81
C ALA A 290 -9.40 -11.12 23.21
N TYR A 291 -8.59 -10.12 23.58
CA TYR A 291 -7.60 -10.24 24.66
C TYR A 291 -7.70 -9.22 25.79
N ALA A 292 -8.56 -8.20 25.71
CA ALA A 292 -8.57 -7.13 26.72
C ALA A 292 -8.76 -7.66 28.16
N THR A 293 -7.84 -7.22 29.02
CA THR A 293 -7.80 -7.43 30.47
C THR A 293 -7.59 -6.11 31.20
N TRP A 294 -7.95 -6.04 32.49
CA TRP A 294 -7.64 -4.85 33.29
C TRP A 294 -6.12 -4.75 33.55
N PRO A 295 -5.47 -3.60 33.31
CA PRO A 295 -4.00 -3.49 33.38
C PRO A 295 -3.46 -3.65 34.81
N TRP A 296 -4.19 -3.13 35.79
CA TRP A 296 -3.71 -2.97 37.18
C TRP A 296 -4.73 -3.54 38.16
N HIS A 297 -4.82 -4.86 38.22
CA HIS A 297 -5.47 -5.50 39.36
C HIS A 297 -4.37 -5.86 40.36
N PRO A 298 -4.33 -5.28 41.57
CA PRO A 298 -3.48 -5.81 42.61
C PRO A 298 -3.92 -7.25 42.88
N ALA A 299 -3.00 -8.21 42.74
CA ALA A 299 -3.26 -9.57 43.19
C ALA A 299 -3.70 -9.49 44.65
N ARG A 300 -4.90 -10.02 44.97
CA ARG A 300 -5.18 -10.35 46.36
C ARG A 300 -4.09 -11.33 46.77
N ARG A 301 -3.29 -10.97 47.79
CA ARG A 301 -2.30 -11.88 48.37
C ARG A 301 -3.00 -13.22 48.60
N PRO A 302 -2.52 -14.34 48.02
CA PRO A 302 -3.08 -15.64 48.36
C PRO A 302 -2.91 -15.82 49.87
N THR A 303 -4.01 -16.06 50.58
CA THR A 303 -4.03 -16.36 52.02
C THR A 303 -3.50 -17.77 52.33
N ALA A 304 -2.74 -18.37 51.40
CA ALA A 304 -2.21 -19.72 51.51
C ALA A 304 -0.73 -19.68 51.96
N PRO A 305 -0.30 -20.59 52.85
CA PRO A 305 1.05 -20.60 53.41
C PRO A 305 2.14 -20.82 52.34
N PRO A 306 3.39 -20.34 52.56
CA PRO A 306 4.39 -20.08 51.51
C PRO A 306 5.06 -21.31 50.87
N ALA A 307 4.61 -22.54 51.15
CA ALA A 307 5.42 -23.73 50.92
C ALA A 307 5.32 -24.34 49.50
N LEU A 308 4.43 -23.85 48.61
CA LEU A 308 4.23 -24.43 47.26
C LEU A 308 4.00 -23.39 46.15
N ALA A 309 4.26 -22.11 46.40
CA ALA A 309 4.00 -21.06 45.42
C ALA A 309 5.21 -20.89 44.47
N GLU A 310 5.07 -21.35 43.23
CA GLU A 310 6.02 -21.06 42.16
C GLU A 310 6.15 -19.54 41.93
N PRO A 311 7.36 -19.03 41.62
CA PRO A 311 7.57 -17.62 41.33
C PRO A 311 7.06 -17.26 39.93
N ALA A 312 5.75 -17.03 39.79
CA ALA A 312 5.19 -16.40 38.61
C ALA A 312 5.64 -14.92 38.53
N ALA A 313 6.01 -14.46 37.33
CA ALA A 313 6.38 -13.07 37.09
C ALA A 313 5.29 -12.10 37.64
N PRO A 314 5.63 -11.09 38.48
CA PRO A 314 4.66 -10.32 39.30
C PRO A 314 3.51 -9.64 38.55
N TRP A 315 3.60 -9.49 37.24
CA TRP A 315 2.65 -8.73 36.42
C TRP A 315 1.71 -9.59 35.56
N ALA A 316 1.98 -10.89 35.38
CA ALA A 316 1.14 -11.77 34.56
C ALA A 316 0.07 -12.53 35.39
N ALA A 317 0.31 -12.73 36.69
CA ALA A 317 -0.58 -13.47 37.57
C ALA A 317 -1.86 -12.70 38.00
N SER A 318 -1.99 -11.42 37.65
CA SER A 318 -3.01 -10.51 38.20
C SER A 318 -3.99 -9.94 37.17
N ALA A 319 -3.90 -10.32 35.89
CA ALA A 319 -4.72 -9.75 34.84
C ALA A 319 -6.15 -10.33 34.88
N ARG A 320 -7.08 -9.63 35.54
CA ARG A 320 -8.50 -10.02 35.54
C ARG A 320 -9.10 -9.80 34.16
N ALA A 321 -9.81 -10.80 33.65
CA ALA A 321 -10.60 -10.67 32.43
C ALA A 321 -11.59 -9.51 32.57
N MET A 322 -11.53 -8.58 31.61
CA MET A 322 -12.44 -7.44 31.55
C MET A 322 -13.90 -7.93 31.33
N PRO A 323 -14.92 -7.42 32.03
CA PRO A 323 -16.31 -7.80 31.76
C PRO A 323 -16.74 -7.35 30.36
N LEU A 324 -17.71 -8.05 29.75
CA LEU A 324 -18.11 -7.80 28.36
C LEU A 324 -18.56 -6.37 28.07
N TRP A 325 -19.27 -5.73 29.01
CA TRP A 325 -19.71 -4.33 28.84
C TRP A 325 -18.52 -3.36 28.75
N ALA A 326 -17.45 -3.60 29.50
CA ALA A 326 -16.26 -2.76 29.46
C ALA A 326 -15.45 -3.00 28.18
N VAL A 327 -15.42 -4.25 27.69
CA VAL A 327 -14.87 -4.55 26.36
C VAL A 327 -15.69 -3.85 25.28
N ALA A 328 -17.02 -3.89 25.35
CA ALA A 328 -17.89 -3.22 24.38
C ALA A 328 -17.68 -1.70 24.37
N LEU A 329 -17.58 -1.06 25.55
CA LEU A 329 -17.24 0.36 25.66
C LEU A 329 -15.86 0.66 25.06
N LEU A 330 -14.85 -0.13 25.38
CA LEU A 330 -13.50 0.02 24.83
C LEU A 330 -13.50 -0.09 23.30
N LEU A 331 -14.25 -1.04 22.75
CA LEU A 331 -14.39 -1.21 21.30
C LEU A 331 -15.16 -0.05 20.66
N ALA A 332 -16.21 0.47 21.29
CA ALA A 332 -16.95 1.63 20.79
C ALA A 332 -16.05 2.87 20.73
N VAL A 333 -15.28 3.14 21.79
CA VAL A 333 -14.30 4.24 21.83
C VAL A 333 -13.22 4.03 20.78
N ALA A 334 -12.64 2.83 20.70
CA ALA A 334 -11.60 2.52 19.73
C ALA A 334 -12.11 2.60 18.28
N CYS A 335 -13.38 2.27 18.02
CA CYS A 335 -14.01 2.36 16.70
C CYS A 335 -14.25 3.82 16.31
N TRP A 336 -14.78 4.64 17.23
CA TRP A 336 -14.93 6.09 17.05
C TRP A 336 -13.58 6.79 16.81
N TRP A 337 -12.51 6.26 17.40
CA TRP A 337 -11.15 6.80 17.27
C TRP A 337 -10.46 6.47 15.92
N GLN A 338 -10.96 5.49 15.17
CA GLN A 338 -10.36 5.12 13.88
C GLN A 338 -10.48 6.27 12.86
N PRO A 339 -9.52 6.39 11.93
CA PRO A 339 -9.63 7.38 10.86
C PRO A 339 -10.81 7.05 9.93
N PRO A 340 -11.52 8.06 9.41
CA PRO A 340 -12.75 7.87 8.63
C PRO A 340 -12.48 7.46 7.17
N VAL A 341 -11.37 6.79 6.86
CA VAL A 341 -11.00 6.46 5.48
C VAL A 341 -12.04 5.54 4.84
N VAL A 342 -12.38 4.45 5.52
CA VAL A 342 -13.38 3.48 5.04
C VAL A 342 -14.75 4.14 4.85
N THR A 343 -15.14 5.08 5.71
CA THR A 343 -16.42 5.77 5.57
C THR A 343 -16.39 6.76 4.41
N GLY A 344 -15.25 7.37 4.12
CA GLY A 344 -15.03 8.18 2.92
C GLY A 344 -15.10 7.34 1.64
N ASP A 345 -14.48 6.16 1.63
CA ASP A 345 -14.47 5.24 0.49
C ASP A 345 -15.88 4.70 0.18
N ILE A 346 -16.64 4.31 1.21
CA ILE A 346 -18.01 3.82 1.04
C ILE A 346 -18.94 4.93 0.53
N ARG A 347 -18.72 6.18 0.95
CA ARG A 347 -19.50 7.34 0.47
C ARG A 347 -19.24 7.68 -0.99
N ASP A 348 -18.04 7.36 -1.49
CA ASP A 348 -17.64 7.57 -2.89
C ASP A 348 -18.01 6.38 -3.80
N MET A 349 -18.69 5.37 -3.25
CA MET A 349 -19.15 4.23 -4.04
C MET A 349 -20.02 4.68 -5.22
N GLY A 350 -19.67 4.19 -6.42
CA GLY A 350 -20.36 4.60 -7.65
C GLY A 350 -19.85 5.91 -8.25
N ASN A 351 -18.66 6.38 -7.84
CA ASN A 351 -17.95 7.46 -8.49
C ASN A 351 -17.87 7.21 -10.02
N PRO A 352 -18.34 8.14 -10.87
CA PRO A 352 -18.36 7.94 -12.31
C PRO A 352 -16.96 7.74 -12.91
N THR A 353 -15.92 8.31 -12.28
CA THR A 353 -14.54 8.11 -12.75
C THR A 353 -14.07 6.67 -12.57
N ALA A 354 -14.74 5.85 -11.73
CA ALA A 354 -14.42 4.44 -11.63
C ALA A 354 -14.74 3.65 -12.91
N GLU A 355 -15.63 4.17 -13.76
CA GLU A 355 -16.06 3.54 -15.00
C GLU A 355 -15.18 3.97 -16.18
N ARG A 356 -14.75 3.01 -17.01
CA ARG A 356 -13.97 3.28 -18.23
C ARG A 356 -14.67 4.25 -19.17
N SER A 357 -16.01 4.20 -19.23
CA SER A 357 -16.82 5.04 -20.10
C SER A 357 -16.68 6.54 -19.80
N TYR A 358 -16.28 6.91 -18.58
CA TYR A 358 -16.00 8.30 -18.23
C TYR A 358 -14.81 8.86 -19.02
N PHE A 359 -13.82 8.02 -19.34
CA PHE A 359 -12.60 8.41 -20.06
C PHE A 359 -12.69 8.22 -21.57
N THR A 360 -13.63 7.41 -22.06
CA THR A 360 -13.76 7.09 -23.49
C THR A 360 -13.83 8.35 -24.39
N PRO A 361 -14.66 9.38 -24.11
CA PRO A 361 -14.70 10.56 -24.97
C PRO A 361 -13.37 11.33 -25.05
N LEU A 362 -12.61 11.36 -23.95
CA LEU A 362 -11.29 11.98 -23.92
C LEU A 362 -10.28 11.17 -24.75
N LEU A 363 -10.29 9.84 -24.61
CA LEU A 363 -9.43 8.94 -25.39
C LEU A 363 -9.73 9.05 -26.88
N ASP A 364 -10.99 9.03 -27.27
CA ASP A 364 -11.42 9.18 -28.67
C ASP A 364 -10.97 10.52 -29.27
N ARG A 365 -10.99 11.59 -28.46
CA ARG A 365 -10.50 12.90 -28.85
C ARG A 365 -8.98 12.95 -28.99
N LEU A 366 -8.24 12.38 -28.05
CA LEU A 366 -6.78 12.33 -28.06
C LEU A 366 -6.25 11.44 -29.21
N ALA A 367 -6.99 10.39 -29.59
CA ALA A 367 -6.65 9.53 -30.72
C ALA A 367 -6.67 10.27 -32.07
N GLN A 368 -7.32 11.43 -32.16
CA GLN A 368 -7.33 12.31 -33.33
C GLN A 368 -6.11 13.25 -33.37
N GLU A 369 -5.31 13.30 -32.30
CA GLU A 369 -4.12 14.13 -32.19
C GLU A 369 -2.83 13.34 -32.41
N LYS A 370 -1.80 14.02 -32.90
CA LYS A 370 -0.44 13.46 -32.88
C LYS A 370 0.18 13.74 -31.50
N LEU A 371 0.11 12.74 -30.62
CA LEU A 371 0.77 12.81 -29.32
C LEU A 371 2.29 12.73 -29.49
N THR A 372 2.98 13.83 -29.19
CA THR A 372 4.45 13.92 -29.13
C THR A 372 4.96 14.15 -27.71
N GLY A 373 4.05 14.47 -26.79
CA GLY A 373 4.30 14.66 -25.35
C GLY A 373 3.28 13.94 -24.49
N ARG A 374 3.10 14.43 -23.27
CA ARG A 374 2.23 13.87 -22.23
C ARG A 374 0.90 14.59 -22.11
N VAL A 375 -0.04 13.93 -21.46
CA VAL A 375 -1.30 14.51 -21.00
C VAL A 375 -1.24 14.70 -19.49
N GLU A 376 -1.55 15.90 -19.01
CA GLU A 376 -1.76 16.17 -17.59
C GLU A 376 -3.25 16.17 -17.27
N ILE A 377 -3.62 15.51 -16.17
CA ILE A 377 -4.98 15.52 -15.63
C ILE A 377 -4.89 15.92 -14.16
N PRO A 378 -5.52 17.05 -13.75
CA PRO A 378 -5.75 17.34 -12.33
C PRO A 378 -6.37 16.12 -11.66
N SER A 379 -5.64 15.51 -10.72
CA SER A 379 -5.96 14.15 -10.29
C SER A 379 -7.38 14.01 -9.77
N THR A 380 -8.12 13.05 -10.32
CA THR A 380 -9.47 12.73 -9.82
C THR A 380 -9.37 12.16 -8.41
N ARG A 381 -10.44 12.24 -7.62
CA ARG A 381 -10.48 11.85 -6.21
C ARG A 381 -9.75 10.53 -5.89
N ASP A 382 -9.99 9.49 -6.69
CA ASP A 382 -9.44 8.14 -6.54
C ASP A 382 -8.43 7.77 -7.63
N TYR A 383 -7.98 8.76 -8.42
CA TYR A 383 -6.95 8.64 -9.46
C TYR A 383 -7.25 7.59 -10.55
N TRP A 384 -8.52 7.46 -10.95
CA TRP A 384 -8.91 6.46 -11.95
C TRP A 384 -8.33 6.72 -13.35
N GLU A 385 -7.87 7.94 -13.62
CA GLU A 385 -7.08 8.26 -14.82
C GLU A 385 -5.86 7.36 -14.96
N ALA A 386 -5.28 6.93 -13.83
CA ALA A 386 -4.12 6.05 -13.81
C ALA A 386 -4.45 4.67 -14.43
N ALA A 387 -5.67 4.17 -14.23
CA ALA A 387 -6.11 2.87 -14.73
C ALA A 387 -6.70 2.93 -16.14
N HIS A 388 -7.48 3.97 -16.44
CA HIS A 388 -8.37 3.95 -17.61
C HIS A 388 -7.86 4.69 -18.83
N MET A 389 -6.71 5.38 -18.75
CA MET A 389 -6.14 6.13 -19.88
C MET A 389 -5.33 5.27 -20.87
N GLY A 390 -5.22 3.95 -20.66
CA GLY A 390 -4.52 3.04 -21.57
C GLY A 390 -3.04 3.42 -21.75
N ASP A 391 -2.58 3.49 -23.01
CA ASP A 391 -1.21 3.85 -23.38
C ASP A 391 -0.96 5.37 -23.42
N VAL A 392 -1.97 6.21 -23.17
CA VAL A 392 -1.78 7.66 -23.14
C VAL A 392 -0.79 8.02 -22.01
N PRO A 393 0.34 8.68 -22.34
CA PRO A 393 1.35 8.96 -21.33
C PRO A 393 0.94 10.13 -20.45
N LEU A 394 0.65 9.83 -19.19
CA LEU A 394 0.30 10.81 -18.18
C LEU A 394 1.54 11.44 -17.54
N ALA A 395 1.46 12.74 -17.26
CA ALA A 395 2.53 13.44 -16.54
C ALA A 395 2.55 13.06 -15.06
N ARG A 396 1.38 12.85 -14.44
CA ARG A 396 1.20 12.32 -13.09
C ARG A 396 0.45 10.97 -13.09
N GLY A 397 0.17 10.42 -11.91
CA GLY A 397 -0.46 9.12 -11.75
C GLY A 397 -0.93 8.90 -10.31
N TRP A 398 -1.01 7.64 -9.86
CA TRP A 398 -1.52 7.31 -8.52
C TRP A 398 -0.46 7.33 -7.39
N LEU A 399 0.81 7.03 -7.71
CA LEU A 399 1.86 6.79 -6.71
C LEU A 399 2.31 8.08 -5.99
N ARG A 400 1.64 8.42 -4.89
CA ARG A 400 1.89 9.62 -4.10
C ARG A 400 3.35 9.87 -3.75
N GLN A 401 4.12 8.83 -3.42
CA GLN A 401 5.55 8.98 -3.09
C GLN A 401 6.35 9.54 -4.26
N ALA A 402 6.12 9.01 -5.46
CA ALA A 402 6.75 9.51 -6.67
C ALA A 402 6.24 10.91 -7.01
N ASP A 403 4.94 11.16 -6.83
CA ASP A 403 4.33 12.46 -7.14
C ASP A 403 4.90 13.59 -6.28
N ILE A 404 4.98 13.41 -4.96
CA ILE A 404 5.55 14.42 -4.06
C ILE A 404 7.02 14.68 -4.39
N ALA A 405 7.78 13.62 -4.71
CA ALA A 405 9.20 13.74 -5.00
C ALA A 405 9.48 14.43 -6.35
N ARG A 406 8.65 14.15 -7.36
CA ARG A 406 8.88 14.56 -8.76
C ARG A 406 8.11 15.82 -9.14
N ASN A 407 7.01 16.12 -8.45
CA ASN A 407 6.12 17.23 -8.77
C ASN A 407 5.79 18.07 -7.52
N PRO A 408 6.80 18.60 -6.81
CA PRO A 408 6.62 19.17 -5.47
C PRO A 408 5.68 20.39 -5.45
N LEU A 409 5.50 21.09 -6.57
CA LEU A 409 4.65 22.27 -6.68
C LEU A 409 3.15 21.98 -6.43
N PHE A 410 2.66 20.77 -6.68
CA PHE A 410 1.27 20.38 -6.35
C PHE A 410 1.08 20.04 -4.87
N PHE A 411 2.16 20.08 -4.10
CA PHE A 411 2.23 19.69 -2.71
C PHE A 411 2.79 20.81 -1.84
N THR A 412 2.63 22.08 -2.27
CA THR A 412 3.02 23.27 -1.48
C THR A 412 2.55 23.15 -0.04
N ASP A 413 1.28 22.78 0.12
CA ASP A 413 0.63 22.43 1.37
C ASP A 413 0.16 20.97 1.32
N ILE A 414 0.34 20.24 2.43
CA ILE A 414 -0.15 18.87 2.58
C ILE A 414 -1.06 18.81 3.80
N PRO A 415 -2.32 18.34 3.68
CA PRO A 415 -3.25 18.31 4.81
C PRO A 415 -2.68 17.62 6.05
N GLY A 416 -2.60 18.38 7.14
CA GLY A 416 -2.21 17.88 8.46
C GLY A 416 -0.72 17.60 8.66
N THR A 417 0.16 18.00 7.74
CA THR A 417 1.62 17.95 7.89
C THR A 417 2.30 19.08 7.11
N SER A 418 3.63 19.16 7.15
CA SER A 418 4.38 20.14 6.36
C SER A 418 4.34 19.76 4.88
N GLY A 419 4.02 20.72 4.01
CA GLY A 419 4.14 20.55 2.56
C GLY A 419 5.57 20.74 2.07
N THR A 420 5.74 20.76 0.74
CA THR A 420 7.04 20.93 0.08
C THR A 420 7.52 22.37 0.12
N GLY A 421 6.61 23.34 0.34
CA GLY A 421 6.91 24.77 0.27
C GLY A 421 7.20 25.30 -1.14
N VAL A 422 7.12 24.46 -2.17
CA VAL A 422 7.29 24.88 -3.57
C VAL A 422 5.95 25.45 -4.06
N PRO A 423 5.86 26.74 -4.41
CA PRO A 423 4.57 27.35 -4.75
C PRO A 423 4.09 26.95 -6.14
N LEU A 424 2.79 26.69 -6.27
CA LEU A 424 2.10 26.57 -7.55
C LEU A 424 1.67 27.97 -8.04
N THR A 425 2.33 28.44 -9.10
CA THR A 425 2.07 29.72 -9.78
C THR A 425 1.99 29.50 -11.29
N ALA A 426 1.52 30.51 -12.05
CA ALA A 426 1.49 30.43 -13.51
C ALA A 426 2.88 30.14 -14.12
N ASP A 427 3.94 30.73 -13.60
CA ASP A 427 5.30 30.55 -14.13
C ASP A 427 5.88 29.18 -13.78
N THR A 428 5.72 28.76 -12.52
CA THR A 428 6.22 27.44 -12.06
C THR A 428 5.47 26.30 -12.73
N TYR A 429 4.16 26.47 -12.96
CA TYR A 429 3.36 25.51 -13.71
C TYR A 429 3.79 25.43 -15.17
N ARG A 430 4.06 26.57 -15.85
CA ARG A 430 4.60 26.57 -17.21
C ARG A 430 5.92 25.83 -17.31
N ALA A 431 6.84 26.12 -16.39
CA ALA A 431 8.15 25.48 -16.37
C ALA A 431 8.03 23.96 -16.20
N TRP A 432 7.13 23.52 -15.34
CA TRP A 432 6.84 22.10 -15.12
C TRP A 432 6.22 21.41 -16.34
N LEU A 433 5.27 22.08 -17.03
CA LEU A 433 4.70 21.57 -18.28
C LEU A 433 5.79 21.37 -19.35
N ASP A 434 6.73 22.32 -19.48
CA ASP A 434 7.86 22.21 -20.41
C ASP A 434 8.86 21.11 -20.03
N GLU A 435 9.13 20.96 -18.73
CA GLU A 435 10.05 19.97 -18.20
C GLU A 435 9.55 18.54 -18.46
N LEU A 436 8.27 18.27 -18.18
CA LEU A 436 7.66 16.96 -18.40
C LEU A 436 7.14 16.73 -19.81
N ALA A 437 7.38 17.65 -20.74
CA ALA A 437 6.85 17.60 -22.11
C ALA A 437 5.34 17.39 -22.13
N VAL A 438 4.59 18.14 -21.31
CA VAL A 438 3.13 18.13 -21.34
C VAL A 438 2.64 18.86 -22.59
N GLN A 439 1.91 18.13 -23.42
CA GLN A 439 1.32 18.63 -24.65
C GLN A 439 -0.12 19.08 -24.44
N PHE A 440 -0.85 18.34 -23.61
CA PHE A 440 -2.26 18.61 -23.32
C PHE A 440 -2.53 18.59 -21.82
N VAL A 441 -3.45 19.44 -21.38
CA VAL A 441 -4.04 19.40 -20.04
C VAL A 441 -5.53 19.09 -20.19
N ALA A 442 -5.99 18.00 -19.59
CA ALA A 442 -7.38 17.55 -19.63
C ALA A 442 -8.02 17.70 -18.25
N VAL A 443 -8.98 18.62 -18.13
CA VAL A 443 -9.64 18.95 -16.86
C VAL A 443 -11.00 18.24 -16.79
N PRO A 444 -11.21 17.32 -15.82
CA PRO A 444 -12.48 16.65 -15.63
C PRO A 444 -13.49 17.52 -14.86
N ASP A 445 -14.77 17.17 -14.96
CA ASP A 445 -15.86 17.71 -14.15
C ASP A 445 -16.13 16.95 -12.83
N ALA A 446 -15.28 15.98 -12.50
CA ALA A 446 -15.39 15.15 -11.30
C ALA A 446 -14.76 15.78 -10.04
N GLU A 447 -15.04 15.20 -8.88
CA GLU A 447 -14.35 15.57 -7.64
C GLU A 447 -12.84 15.30 -7.77
N LEU A 448 -12.03 16.31 -7.44
CA LEU A 448 -10.58 16.24 -7.48
C LEU A 448 -9.99 15.96 -6.10
N THR A 449 -8.80 15.38 -6.10
CA THR A 449 -7.98 15.27 -4.88
C THR A 449 -7.61 16.64 -4.33
N TRP A 450 -7.17 16.68 -3.07
CA TRP A 450 -6.66 17.91 -2.47
C TRP A 450 -5.43 18.47 -3.21
N SER A 451 -4.63 17.64 -3.90
CA SER A 451 -3.48 18.09 -4.70
C SER A 451 -3.87 18.50 -6.12
N GLY A 452 -4.99 18.00 -6.66
CA GLY A 452 -5.53 18.40 -7.97
C GLY A 452 -6.34 19.70 -7.94
N ARG A 453 -7.01 20.02 -6.81
CA ARG A 453 -7.86 21.23 -6.68
C ARG A 453 -7.10 22.54 -6.95
N PRO A 454 -5.90 22.79 -6.40
CA PRO A 454 -5.18 24.03 -6.65
C PRO A 454 -4.81 24.23 -8.12
N GLU A 455 -4.44 23.15 -8.81
CA GLU A 455 -4.14 23.18 -10.24
C GLU A 455 -5.38 23.49 -11.07
N ALA A 456 -6.50 22.80 -10.83
CA ALA A 456 -7.74 23.08 -11.54
C ALA A 456 -8.22 24.53 -11.31
N ALA A 457 -8.01 25.08 -10.12
CA ALA A 457 -8.30 26.49 -9.82
C ALA A 457 -7.37 27.44 -10.59
N LEU A 458 -6.08 27.11 -10.70
CA LEU A 458 -5.12 27.89 -11.49
C LEU A 458 -5.51 27.91 -12.98
N ILE A 459 -5.86 26.74 -13.54
CA ILE A 459 -6.30 26.61 -14.94
C ILE A 459 -7.60 27.40 -15.17
N ALA A 460 -8.57 27.29 -14.26
CA ALA A 460 -9.83 28.03 -14.33
C ALA A 460 -9.65 29.55 -14.25
N GLY A 461 -8.59 30.03 -13.60
CA GLY A 461 -8.20 31.44 -13.57
C GLY A 461 -7.71 31.99 -14.92
N GLY A 462 -7.43 31.11 -15.88
CA GLY A 462 -6.91 31.46 -17.20
C GLY A 462 -5.38 31.55 -17.20
N LEU A 463 -4.76 30.85 -18.16
CA LEU A 463 -3.31 30.83 -18.34
C LEU A 463 -2.98 31.19 -19.79
N PRO A 464 -2.03 32.10 -20.05
CA PRO A 464 -1.76 32.61 -21.41
C PRO A 464 -1.18 31.56 -22.36
N TYR A 465 -0.72 30.43 -21.83
CA TYR A 465 -0.14 29.31 -22.59
C TYR A 465 -1.04 28.08 -22.67
N LEU A 466 -2.29 28.15 -22.19
CA LEU A 466 -3.28 27.09 -22.34
C LEU A 466 -4.42 27.56 -23.24
N THR A 467 -4.58 26.92 -24.39
CA THR A 467 -5.69 27.19 -25.31
C THR A 467 -6.67 26.03 -25.27
N GLN A 468 -7.93 26.28 -24.93
CA GLN A 468 -8.96 25.22 -24.98
C GLN A 468 -9.20 24.83 -26.44
N VAL A 469 -8.91 23.57 -26.79
CA VAL A 469 -9.06 23.03 -28.15
C VAL A 469 -10.27 22.12 -28.30
N TRP A 470 -10.83 21.65 -27.19
CA TRP A 470 -12.03 20.81 -27.19
C TRP A 470 -12.75 20.86 -25.83
N SER A 471 -14.06 20.65 -25.87
CA SER A 471 -14.91 20.44 -24.71
C SER A 471 -15.88 19.31 -25.04
N GLY A 472 -15.98 18.34 -24.14
CA GLY A 472 -17.02 17.30 -24.15
C GLY A 472 -17.90 17.44 -22.90
N ASP A 473 -18.74 16.43 -22.66
CA ASP A 473 -19.70 16.45 -21.55
C ASP A 473 -19.01 16.52 -20.19
N HIS A 474 -17.91 15.77 -20.01
CA HIS A 474 -17.19 15.64 -18.74
C HIS A 474 -15.79 16.27 -18.73
N TRP A 475 -15.32 16.78 -19.87
CA TRP A 475 -13.90 17.09 -20.08
C TRP A 475 -13.71 18.39 -20.83
N ARG A 476 -12.70 19.15 -20.42
CA ARG A 476 -12.12 20.26 -21.18
C ARG A 476 -10.67 19.96 -21.51
N LEU A 477 -10.31 20.04 -22.78
CA LEU A 477 -8.94 19.76 -23.25
C LEU A 477 -8.26 21.05 -23.68
N TYR A 478 -7.11 21.32 -23.09
CA TYR A 478 -6.27 22.47 -23.36
C TYR A 478 -4.98 22.03 -24.03
N ALA A 479 -4.60 22.67 -25.12
CA ALA A 479 -3.28 22.53 -25.73
C ALA A 479 -2.29 23.50 -25.06
N VAL A 480 -1.10 23.02 -24.75
CA VAL A 480 0.01 23.83 -24.23
C VAL A 480 0.72 24.51 -25.41
N SER A 481 0.81 25.84 -25.39
CA SER A 481 1.52 26.60 -26.42
C SER A 481 3.01 26.23 -26.46
N ASP A 482 3.55 25.99 -27.65
CA ASP A 482 4.96 25.61 -27.86
C ASP A 482 5.40 24.41 -27.00
N ALA A 483 4.53 23.40 -26.88
CA ALA A 483 4.80 22.19 -26.11
C ALA A 483 6.11 21.51 -26.58
N ARG A 484 7.00 21.25 -25.64
CA ARG A 484 8.24 20.52 -25.92
C ARG A 484 7.93 19.03 -26.14
N PRO A 485 8.44 18.39 -27.21
CA PRO A 485 8.22 16.97 -27.44
C PRO A 485 8.98 16.11 -26.42
N LEU A 486 8.49 14.90 -26.18
CA LEU A 486 9.14 13.91 -25.32
C LEU A 486 10.52 13.51 -25.85
N VAL A 487 10.63 13.33 -27.16
CA VAL A 487 11.89 13.02 -27.87
C VAL A 487 12.52 14.32 -28.36
N GLY A 488 13.75 14.60 -27.94
CA GLY A 488 14.49 15.79 -28.35
C GLY A 488 14.88 15.79 -29.83
N ALA A 489 14.87 16.97 -30.45
CA ALA A 489 15.38 17.17 -31.80
C ALA A 489 16.88 16.82 -31.87
N PRO A 490 17.39 16.34 -33.03
CA PRO A 490 16.69 16.19 -34.32
C PRO A 490 15.88 14.90 -34.45
N ALA A 491 15.82 14.06 -33.43
CA ALA A 491 14.99 12.85 -33.46
C ALA A 491 13.51 13.17 -33.30
N THR A 492 12.66 12.25 -33.74
CA THR A 492 11.20 12.41 -33.72
C THR A 492 10.52 11.17 -33.16
N LEU A 493 9.53 11.38 -32.29
CA LEU A 493 8.72 10.30 -31.75
C LEU A 493 7.90 9.63 -32.87
N VAL A 494 7.93 8.30 -32.91
CA VAL A 494 7.15 7.46 -33.82
C VAL A 494 5.92 6.93 -33.08
N THR A 495 6.15 6.22 -31.97
CA THR A 495 5.09 5.64 -31.13
C THR A 495 5.53 5.57 -29.68
N GLN A 496 4.56 5.57 -28.78
CA GLN A 496 4.76 5.32 -27.36
C GLN A 496 3.66 4.38 -26.86
N THR A 497 4.05 3.40 -26.06
CA THR A 497 3.17 2.53 -25.29
C THR A 497 3.57 2.57 -23.82
N ALA A 498 2.87 1.84 -22.97
CA ALA A 498 3.23 1.68 -21.57
C ALA A 498 4.62 1.07 -21.34
N GLY A 499 5.13 0.23 -22.26
CA GLY A 499 6.41 -0.47 -22.12
C GLY A 499 7.51 -0.05 -23.09
N ALA A 500 7.21 0.77 -24.10
CA ALA A 500 8.18 1.12 -25.14
C ALA A 500 8.01 2.53 -25.71
N ILE A 501 9.12 3.14 -26.12
CA ILE A 501 9.14 4.37 -26.91
C ILE A 501 9.95 4.12 -28.17
N THR A 502 9.33 4.31 -29.34
CA THR A 502 10.00 4.20 -30.64
C THR A 502 10.17 5.59 -31.24
N PHE A 503 11.36 5.87 -31.76
CA PHE A 503 11.71 7.16 -32.36
C PHE A 503 12.66 7.00 -33.55
N ASP A 504 12.60 7.94 -34.49
CA ASP A 504 13.50 8.01 -35.63
C ASP A 504 14.57 9.07 -35.37
N ALA A 505 15.84 8.68 -35.47
CA ALA A 505 17.00 9.55 -35.33
C ALA A 505 17.68 9.70 -36.70
N PRO A 506 17.63 10.89 -37.32
CA PRO A 506 18.14 11.08 -38.69
C PRO A 506 19.67 11.23 -38.76
N VAL A 507 20.34 11.43 -37.63
CA VAL A 507 21.78 11.67 -37.54
C VAL A 507 22.38 10.90 -36.37
N VAL A 508 23.69 10.64 -36.46
CA VAL A 508 24.51 10.13 -35.35
C VAL A 508 24.60 11.21 -34.27
N GLY A 509 24.55 10.81 -32.99
CA GLY A 509 24.74 11.72 -31.87
C GLY A 509 23.81 11.43 -30.69
N ASP A 510 23.67 12.40 -29.80
CA ASP A 510 22.93 12.24 -28.55
C ASP A 510 21.49 12.72 -28.72
N VAL A 511 20.54 11.89 -28.29
CA VAL A 511 19.12 12.23 -28.24
C VAL A 511 18.66 12.17 -26.79
N VAL A 512 18.15 13.29 -26.28
CA VAL A 512 17.55 13.36 -24.94
C VAL A 512 16.08 12.98 -25.03
N LEU A 513 15.68 11.99 -24.25
CA LEU A 513 14.30 11.58 -24.06
C LEU A 513 13.86 12.04 -22.67
N ARG A 514 12.75 12.77 -22.57
CA ARG A 514 12.14 13.20 -21.30
C ARG A 514 11.44 12.05 -20.60
N VAL A 515 12.15 10.94 -20.44
CA VAL A 515 11.82 9.72 -19.70
C VAL A 515 12.80 9.69 -18.54
N ARG A 516 12.33 9.36 -17.33
CA ARG A 516 13.22 9.30 -16.17
C ARG A 516 14.19 8.14 -16.32
N PHE A 517 15.46 8.42 -16.08
CA PHE A 517 16.49 7.41 -16.19
C PHE A 517 16.25 6.27 -15.20
N SER A 518 16.32 5.03 -15.71
CA SER A 518 16.38 3.81 -14.92
C SER A 518 17.45 2.91 -15.49
N ARG A 519 18.15 2.17 -14.62
CA ARG A 519 19.18 1.20 -15.03
C ARG A 519 18.61 -0.01 -15.77
N TRP A 520 17.29 -0.16 -15.77
CA TRP A 520 16.59 -1.21 -16.51
C TRP A 520 16.28 -0.79 -17.95
N LEU A 521 16.41 0.49 -18.29
CA LEU A 521 16.15 0.96 -19.64
C LEU A 521 17.30 0.55 -20.58
N THR A 522 16.91 0.07 -21.76
CA THR A 522 17.80 -0.33 -22.84
C THR A 522 17.27 0.22 -24.16
N ALA A 523 18.15 0.38 -25.15
CA ALA A 523 17.80 0.83 -26.49
C ALA A 523 18.22 -0.20 -27.54
N SER A 524 17.43 -0.31 -28.61
CA SER A 524 17.71 -1.22 -29.73
C SER A 524 18.90 -0.76 -30.58
N ASN A 525 19.30 -1.60 -31.55
CA ASN A 525 20.24 -1.24 -32.63
C ASN A 525 21.61 -0.73 -32.16
N GLY A 526 22.10 -1.27 -31.04
CA GLY A 526 23.41 -0.94 -30.49
C GLY A 526 23.51 0.47 -29.88
N ALA A 527 22.38 1.17 -29.70
CA ALA A 527 22.37 2.43 -28.99
C ALA A 527 22.64 2.24 -27.50
N VAL A 528 23.32 3.22 -26.90
CA VAL A 528 23.66 3.20 -25.47
C VAL A 528 22.76 4.17 -24.74
N VAL A 529 22.15 3.71 -23.64
CA VAL A 529 21.32 4.51 -22.74
C VAL A 529 22.20 5.01 -21.60
N ASP A 530 22.25 6.32 -21.41
CA ASP A 530 22.95 6.98 -20.31
C ASP A 530 22.04 8.00 -19.61
N ARG A 531 22.48 8.48 -18.45
CA ARG A 531 21.77 9.46 -17.63
C ARG A 531 22.12 10.88 -18.05
N ASP A 532 21.09 11.72 -18.23
CA ASP A 532 21.20 13.17 -18.44
C ASP A 532 20.39 13.92 -17.38
N GLY A 533 21.02 14.21 -16.24
CA GLY A 533 20.32 14.68 -15.05
C GLY A 533 19.29 13.65 -14.59
N ASP A 534 18.01 14.01 -14.64
CA ASP A 534 16.89 13.10 -14.34
C ASP A 534 16.42 12.30 -15.57
N TRP A 535 16.83 12.72 -16.78
CA TRP A 535 16.34 12.21 -18.06
C TRP A 535 17.24 11.14 -18.66
N VAL A 536 16.75 10.52 -19.73
CA VAL A 536 17.48 9.55 -20.52
C VAL A 536 18.19 10.26 -21.68
N ARG A 537 19.47 9.94 -21.87
CA ARG A 537 20.20 10.23 -23.11
C ARG A 537 20.44 8.92 -23.84
N VAL A 538 20.13 8.90 -25.13
CA VAL A 538 20.41 7.76 -26.01
C VAL A 538 21.48 8.18 -27.00
N HIS A 539 22.61 7.47 -27.00
CA HIS A 539 23.68 7.63 -27.96
C HIS A 539 23.36 6.83 -29.23
N ILE A 540 23.14 7.55 -30.33
CA ILE A 540 22.74 7.01 -31.62
C ILE A 540 23.99 6.72 -32.45
N PRO A 541 24.33 5.43 -32.71
CA PRO A 541 25.52 5.07 -33.46
C PRO A 541 25.37 5.28 -34.97
N THR A 542 24.15 5.15 -35.50
CA THR A 542 23.83 5.30 -36.93
C THR A 542 22.43 5.90 -37.13
N PRO A 543 22.16 6.65 -38.22
CA PRO A 543 20.80 7.09 -38.52
C PRO A 543 19.84 5.90 -38.63
N GLY A 544 18.66 5.99 -38.03
CA GLY A 544 17.68 4.92 -38.08
C GLY A 544 16.59 5.03 -37.02
N ARG A 545 15.79 3.96 -36.93
CA ARG A 545 14.72 3.81 -35.94
C ARG A 545 15.26 3.12 -34.69
N TYR A 546 14.91 3.63 -33.53
CA TYR A 546 15.32 3.10 -32.22
C TYR A 546 14.10 2.88 -31.35
N THR A 547 14.16 1.85 -30.50
CA THR A 547 13.17 1.59 -29.47
C THR A 547 13.84 1.56 -28.11
N LEU A 548 13.35 2.37 -27.17
CA LEU A 548 13.68 2.34 -25.75
C LEU A 548 12.67 1.45 -25.02
N THR A 549 13.15 0.45 -24.28
CA THR A 549 12.33 -0.50 -23.49
C THR A 549 13.02 -0.84 -22.17
N SER A 550 12.39 -1.64 -21.31
CA SER A 550 13.00 -2.17 -20.08
C SER A 550 12.71 -3.64 -19.81
#